data_AF-A0A661EIM1-F1
#
_entry.id   AF-A0A661EIM1-F1
#
_cell.length_a   1.000
_cell.length_b   1.000
_cell.length_c   1.000
_cell.angle_alpha   90.00
_cell.angle_beta   90.00
_cell.angle_gamma   90.00
#
_symmetry.space_group_name_H-M   'P 1'
#
loop_
_entity.id
_entity.type
_entity.pdbx_description
1 polymer ?
#
loop_
_entity_poly.entity_id
_entity_poly.type
_entity_poly.pdbx_seq_one_letter_code
_entity_poly.pdbx_strand_id
1 'polypeptide(L)'
;MRLYKDEKNALNKALENINDEVYLFGSRADDNKKGGDIDILIYSKQDPFKLSTQISTQFYNDLEAKLDVIIFDKNNMTAQQKAFVKTLSLVKIK
;
A
#
# COMPACT_ATOMS: atom_id res chain seq x y z
N MET A 1 6.62 6.30 11.03
CA MET A 1 6.07 6.28 9.65
C MET A 1 6.35 7.63 9.01
N ARG A 2 7.10 7.63 7.91
CA ARG A 2 7.55 8.85 7.23
C ARG A 2 6.64 9.17 6.05
N LEU A 3 5.43 9.60 6.37
CA LEU A 3 4.48 10.15 5.41
C LEU A 3 4.24 11.63 5.73
N TYR A 4 4.46 12.49 4.74
CA TYR A 4 4.13 13.91 4.81
C TYR A 4 2.62 14.12 4.85
N LYS A 5 2.19 15.33 5.23
CA LYS A 5 0.77 15.65 5.39
C LYS A 5 -0.02 15.43 4.09
N ASP A 6 0.52 15.86 2.96
CA ASP A 6 -0.14 15.75 1.67
C ASP A 6 -0.17 14.31 1.17
N GLU A 7 0.92 13.54 1.37
CA GLU A 7 0.96 12.09 1.13
C GLU A 7 -0.12 11.34 1.92
N LYS A 8 -0.32 11.67 3.20
CA LYS A 8 -1.39 11.08 4.01
C LYS A 8 -2.77 11.45 3.49
N ASN A 9 -2.98 12.70 3.09
CA ASN A 9 -4.27 13.15 2.58
C ASN A 9 -4.62 12.45 1.25
N ALA A 10 -3.67 12.39 0.31
CA ALA A 10 -3.84 11.70 -0.95
C ALA A 10 -4.09 10.20 -0.75
N LEU A 11 -3.35 9.56 0.17
CA LEU A 11 -3.54 8.16 0.50
C LEU A 11 -4.91 7.88 1.11
N ASN A 12 -5.38 8.74 2.03
CA ASN A 12 -6.69 8.60 2.64
C ASN A 12 -7.82 8.72 1.60
N LYS A 13 -7.69 9.64 0.63
CA LYS A 13 -8.64 9.75 -0.48
C LYS A 13 -8.61 8.52 -1.39
N ALA A 14 -7.42 8.06 -1.78
CA ALA A 14 -7.25 6.89 -2.64
C ALA A 14 -7.82 5.60 -2.00
N LEU A 15 -7.82 5.53 -0.67
CA LEU A 15 -8.32 4.40 0.10
C LEU A 15 -9.74 4.62 0.68
N GLU A 16 -10.42 5.71 0.34
CA GLU A 16 -11.70 6.10 0.96
C GLU A 16 -12.73 4.97 0.89
N ASN A 17 -12.89 4.38 -0.30
CA ASN A 17 -13.85 3.31 -0.59
C ASN A 17 -13.31 1.88 -0.32
N ILE A 18 -12.12 1.76 0.26
CA ILE A 18 -11.48 0.48 0.55
C ILE A 18 -11.74 0.10 2.00
N ASN A 19 -12.49 -0.98 2.23
CA ASN A 19 -12.78 -1.49 3.58
C ASN A 19 -11.84 -2.64 4.00
N ASP A 20 -10.94 -3.04 3.11
CA ASP A 20 -9.96 -4.10 3.33
C ASP A 20 -8.81 -3.64 4.25
N GLU A 21 -8.07 -4.60 4.81
CA GLU A 21 -6.89 -4.30 5.65
C GLU A 21 -5.77 -3.71 4.78
N VAL A 22 -5.22 -2.56 5.19
CA VAL A 22 -4.13 -1.88 4.47
C VAL A 22 -2.93 -1.67 5.37
N TYR A 23 -1.76 -2.01 4.84
CA TYR A 23 -0.48 -1.89 5.52
C TYR A 23 0.49 -1.06 4.69
N LEU A 24 1.16 -0.11 5.32
CA LEU A 24 2.36 0.51 4.77
C LEU A 24 3.54 -0.45 4.96
N PHE A 25 4.36 -0.59 3.93
CA PHE A 25 5.63 -1.31 4.02
C PHE A 25 6.75 -0.54 3.33
N GLY A 26 7.91 -1.18 3.16
CA GLY A 26 9.01 -0.62 2.40
C GLY A 26 9.78 0.47 3.14
N SER A 27 10.35 1.39 2.39
CA SER A 27 11.26 2.42 2.92
C SER A 27 10.56 3.43 3.85
N ARG A 28 9.26 3.70 3.63
CA ARG A 28 8.48 4.68 4.39
C ARG A 28 7.90 4.13 5.71
N ALA A 29 7.96 2.82 5.91
CA ALA A 29 7.57 2.18 7.17
C ALA A 29 8.57 2.43 8.31
N ASP A 30 9.84 2.71 7.99
CA ASP A 30 10.93 2.98 8.94
C ASP A 30 11.44 4.42 8.78
N ASP A 31 11.36 5.21 9.85
CA ASP A 31 11.72 6.63 9.84
C ASP A 31 13.23 6.86 9.63
N ASN A 32 14.07 5.83 9.84
CA ASN A 32 15.52 5.90 9.67
C ASN A 32 15.98 5.69 8.22
N LYS A 33 15.09 5.24 7.31
CA LYS A 33 15.42 4.98 5.91
C LYS A 33 15.16 6.21 5.04
N LYS A 34 16.11 6.52 4.14
CA LYS A 34 16.07 7.69 3.24
C LYS A 34 15.33 7.38 1.93
N GLY A 35 14.61 8.38 1.40
CA GLY A 35 14.01 8.36 0.05
C GLY A 35 12.89 7.33 -0.16
N GLY A 36 12.38 7.23 -1.40
CA GLY A 36 11.49 6.16 -1.88
C GLY A 36 10.04 6.54 -2.13
N ASP A 37 9.41 5.77 -3.02
CA ASP A 37 7.97 5.71 -3.26
C ASP A 37 7.23 5.19 -2.01
N ILE A 38 5.91 5.37 -1.97
CA ILE A 38 5.08 4.80 -0.91
C ILE A 38 4.67 3.39 -1.34
N ASP A 39 4.98 2.39 -0.53
CA ASP A 39 4.60 1.00 -0.77
C ASP A 39 3.47 0.58 0.18
N ILE A 40 2.34 0.11 -0.37
CA ILE A 40 1.22 -0.42 0.43
C ILE A 40 0.83 -1.83 0.03
N LEU A 41 0.48 -2.63 1.03
CA LEU A 41 -0.06 -3.97 0.89
C LEU A 41 -1.53 -3.95 1.32
N ILE A 42 -2.41 -4.46 0.47
CA ILE A 42 -3.84 -4.60 0.75
C ILE A 42 -4.20 -6.08 0.77
N TYR A 43 -4.83 -6.52 1.85
CA TYR A 43 -5.44 -7.84 1.88
C TYR A 43 -6.88 -7.79 1.39
N SER A 44 -7.09 -8.11 0.12
CA SER A 44 -8.41 -8.08 -0.53
C SER A 44 -8.65 -9.33 -1.37
N LYS A 45 -9.93 -9.68 -1.55
CA LYS A 45 -10.37 -10.70 -2.51
C LYS A 45 -10.72 -10.11 -3.88
N GLN A 46 -10.66 -8.79 -4.03
CA GLN A 46 -10.90 -8.11 -5.30
C GLN A 46 -9.78 -8.38 -6.29
N ASP A 47 -10.04 -8.10 -7.58
CA ASP A 47 -9.06 -8.27 -8.64
C ASP A 47 -7.79 -7.43 -8.37
N PRO A 48 -6.62 -8.06 -8.18
CA PRO A 48 -5.40 -7.35 -7.79
C PRO A 48 -4.96 -6.29 -8.80
N PHE A 49 -5.15 -6.53 -10.10
CA PHE A 49 -4.69 -5.61 -11.14
C PHE A 49 -5.59 -4.37 -11.21
N LYS A 50 -6.91 -4.58 -11.24
CA LYS A 50 -7.90 -3.51 -11.31
C LYS A 50 -7.84 -2.63 -10.05
N LEU A 51 -7.80 -3.25 -8.87
CA LEU A 51 -7.79 -2.52 -7.61
C LEU A 51 -6.47 -1.75 -7.41
N SER A 52 -5.33 -2.35 -7.73
CA SER A 52 -4.03 -1.64 -7.61
C SER A 52 -3.97 -0.45 -8.56
N THR A 53 -4.37 -0.63 -9.83
CA THR A 53 -4.44 0.45 -10.82
C THR A 53 -5.35 1.58 -10.36
N GLN A 54 -6.56 1.26 -9.89
CA GLN A 54 -7.51 2.27 -9.40
C GLN A 54 -6.90 3.13 -8.29
N ILE A 55 -6.29 2.49 -7.28
CA ILE A 55 -5.73 3.18 -6.11
C ILE A 55 -4.50 4.01 -6.52
N SER A 56 -3.57 3.43 -7.29
CA SER A 56 -2.36 4.13 -7.75
C SER A 56 -2.72 5.33 -8.63
N THR A 57 -3.70 5.20 -9.54
CA THR A 57 -4.16 6.32 -10.39
C THR A 57 -4.84 7.40 -9.56
N GLN A 58 -5.71 7.05 -8.62
CA GLN A 58 -6.38 8.04 -7.77
C GLN A 58 -5.38 8.80 -6.90
N PHE A 59 -4.38 8.11 -6.34
CA PHE A 59 -3.30 8.74 -5.58
C PHE A 59 -2.46 9.68 -6.46
N TYR A 60 -2.06 9.22 -7.64
CA TYR A 60 -1.27 10.02 -8.57
C TYR A 60 -2.01 11.30 -9.00
N ASN A 61 -3.31 11.20 -9.25
CA ASN A 61 -4.13 12.36 -9.62
C ASN A 61 -4.24 13.41 -8.50
N ASP A 62 -4.04 13.03 -7.23
CA ASP A 62 -4.09 13.96 -6.09
C ASP A 62 -2.72 14.57 -5.74
N LEU A 63 -1.61 13.85 -6.00
CA LEU A 63 -0.27 14.25 -5.51
C LEU A 63 0.87 14.15 -6.53
N GLU A 64 0.62 13.81 -7.79
CA GLU A 64 1.65 13.59 -8.84
C GLU A 64 2.85 12.75 -8.38
N ALA A 65 2.60 11.81 -7.46
CA ALA A 65 3.59 10.97 -6.82
C ALA A 65 3.24 9.50 -7.00
N LYS A 66 4.26 8.63 -6.95
CA LYS A 66 4.09 7.19 -7.15
C LYS A 66 3.67 6.49 -5.85
N LEU A 67 2.70 5.60 -5.98
CA LEU A 67 2.21 4.70 -4.94
C LEU A 67 2.24 3.27 -5.50
N ASP A 68 3.10 2.43 -4.94
CA ASP A 68 3.21 1.02 -5.30
C ASP A 68 2.23 0.20 -4.44
N VAL A 69 1.28 -0.45 -5.11
CA VAL A 69 0.18 -1.17 -4.46
C VAL A 69 0.31 -2.66 -4.75
N ILE A 70 0.48 -3.46 -3.70
CA ILE A 70 0.43 -4.92 -3.76
C ILE A 70 -0.88 -5.40 -3.15
N ILE A 71 -1.54 -6.35 -3.81
CA ILE A 71 -2.81 -6.89 -3.36
C ILE A 71 -2.72 -8.41 -3.30
N PHE A 72 -3.01 -8.96 -2.13
CA PHE A 72 -3.03 -10.41 -1.91
C PHE A 72 -4.35 -10.84 -1.25
N ASP A 73 -4.88 -11.98 -1.63
CA ASP A 73 -5.91 -12.65 -0.83
C ASP A 73 -5.23 -13.34 0.35
N LYS A 74 -5.43 -12.79 1.55
CA LYS A 74 -4.86 -13.29 2.81
C LYS A 74 -5.08 -14.79 3.02
N ASN A 75 -6.19 -15.33 2.53
CA ASN A 75 -6.56 -16.74 2.68
C ASN A 75 -6.06 -17.62 1.53
N ASN A 76 -5.66 -17.03 0.40
CA ASN A 76 -5.26 -17.75 -0.81
C ASN A 76 -3.90 -17.29 -1.36
N MET A 77 -2.95 -16.95 -0.48
CA MET A 77 -1.58 -16.62 -0.89
C MET A 77 -0.78 -17.87 -1.27
N THR A 78 0.02 -17.74 -2.34
CA THR A 78 1.04 -18.73 -2.71
C THR A 78 2.15 -18.81 -1.64
N ALA A 79 2.96 -19.86 -1.67
CA ALA A 79 4.09 -19.99 -0.76
C ALA A 79 5.09 -18.83 -0.91
N GLN A 80 5.30 -18.38 -2.15
CA GLN A 80 6.17 -17.25 -2.48
C GLN A 80 5.63 -15.94 -1.92
N GLN A 81 4.32 -15.68 -2.06
CA GLN A 81 3.69 -14.49 -1.48
C GLN A 81 3.78 -14.49 0.04
N LYS A 82 3.52 -15.64 0.68
CA LYS A 82 3.67 -15.80 2.14
C LYS A 82 5.12 -15.54 2.59
N ALA A 83 6.09 -16.08 1.87
CA ALA A 83 7.50 -15.88 2.18
C ALA A 83 7.90 -14.40 2.02
N PHE A 84 7.44 -13.76 0.94
CA PHE A 84 7.67 -12.34 0.69
C PHE A 84 7.08 -11.46 1.80
N VAL A 85 5.80 -11.65 2.16
CA VAL A 85 5.15 -10.89 3.25
C VAL A 85 5.93 -11.02 4.57
N LYS A 86 6.50 -12.18 4.88
CA LYS A 86 7.30 -12.40 6.09
C LYS A 86 8.60 -11.59 6.13
N THR A 87 9.12 -11.13 5.00
CA THR A 87 10.31 -10.27 4.97
C THR A 87 9.97 -8.79 5.16
N LEU A 88 8.69 -8.42 5.06
CA LEU A 88 8.24 -7.03 5.16
C LEU A 88 8.04 -6.60 6.61
N SER A 89 8.43 -5.35 6.89
CA SER A 89 7.98 -4.64 8.08
C SER A 89 6.66 -3.94 7.76
N LEU A 90 5.55 -4.49 8.28
CA LEU A 90 4.21 -3.98 8.02
C LEU A 90 3.75 -3.03 9.13
N VAL A 91 3.28 -1.85 8.75
CA VAL A 91 2.62 -0.90 9.65
C VAL A 91 1.17 -0.78 9.22
N LYS A 92 0.24 -1.20 10.08
CA LYS A 92 -1.19 -1.10 9.77
C LYS A 92 -1.61 0.37 9.68
N ILE A 93 -2.29 0.72 8.58
CA ILE A 93 -2.82 2.07 8.35
C ILE A 93 -4.33 2.10 8.11
N LYS A 94 -4.95 0.96 7.78
CA LYS A 94 -6.41 0.75 7.76
C LYS A 94 -6.75 -0.67 8.19
#